data_AF-A0A3R7SAL3-F1
#
_entry.id   AF-A0A3R7SAL3-F1
#
_cell.length_a   1.000
_cell.length_b   1.000
_cell.length_c   1.000
_cell.angle_alpha   90.00
_cell.angle_beta   90.00
_cell.angle_gamma   90.00
#
_symmetry.space_group_name_H-M   'P 1'
#
loop_
_entity.id
_entity.type
_entity.pdbx_description
1 polymer ?
#
loop_
_entity_poly.entity_id
_entity_poly.type
_entity_poly.pdbx_seq_one_letter_code
_entity_poly.pdbx_strand_id
1 'polypeptide(L)'
;MLHKPKIIILGAGMSAIACALSLNNYFDVCIYEKSRGVGGRLCAKTLTDGLFHFGAQFCSARSSAFQKFLNQNNAINFQGSTFDVNSASCIATEDYFVAKNGMHSLLKKYNQVLNIDFNHKAIKVDDEKKLVYFESGKKESYDIIISSLPLPQATEIFESQIEHDAIFSPCISIGMTINGSPIYDHSAYKNINEDVAWLGSSRFYNGSNKETWVLQFSPATSSAMMNDLDSSIQACAEHSVRNVINGTYEINHSGIFRWRYAMCSRSKLKKKFTCVSKHAFAIGDWNISPRVESAFISGSALGEYLVENKL
;
A
#
# COMPACT_ATOMS: atom_id res chain seq x y z
N MET A 1 6.34 -21.77 -31.74
CA MET A 1 5.54 -20.80 -30.96
C MET A 1 6.30 -19.49 -30.97
N LEU A 2 5.65 -18.36 -31.27
CA LEU A 2 6.32 -17.06 -31.18
C LEU A 2 6.77 -16.83 -29.73
N HIS A 3 8.05 -16.52 -29.55
CA HIS A 3 8.60 -16.18 -28.23
C HIS A 3 7.91 -14.91 -27.73
N LYS A 4 7.22 -14.98 -26.60
CA LYS A 4 6.64 -13.80 -25.96
C LYS A 4 7.77 -13.02 -25.29
N PRO A 5 7.84 -11.68 -25.45
CA PRO A 5 8.84 -10.88 -24.74
C PRO A 5 8.71 -11.07 -23.23
N LYS A 6 9.85 -11.20 -22.55
CA LYS A 6 9.94 -11.39 -21.10
C LYS A 6 9.87 -10.05 -20.38
N ILE A 7 8.85 -9.90 -19.53
CA ILE A 7 8.65 -8.74 -18.67
C ILE A 7 8.99 -9.11 -17.24
N ILE A 8 9.91 -8.37 -16.62
CA ILE A 8 10.15 -8.46 -15.18
C ILE A 8 9.48 -7.28 -14.47
N ILE A 9 8.65 -7.56 -13.47
CA ILE A 9 8.04 -6.54 -12.59
C ILE A 9 8.64 -6.66 -11.18
N LEU A 10 9.15 -5.54 -10.64
CA LEU A 10 9.72 -5.49 -9.30
C LEU A 10 8.71 -4.96 -8.28
N GLY A 11 8.35 -5.80 -7.31
CA GLY A 11 7.33 -5.58 -6.29
C GLY A 11 5.96 -6.16 -6.67
N ALA A 12 5.21 -6.66 -5.70
CA ALA A 12 3.88 -7.25 -5.87
C ALA A 12 2.77 -6.44 -5.16
N GLY A 13 2.83 -5.12 -5.30
CA GLY A 13 1.78 -4.19 -4.85
C GLY A 13 0.61 -4.07 -5.85
N MET A 14 -0.38 -3.24 -5.51
CA MET A 14 -1.56 -3.00 -6.36
C MET A 14 -1.22 -2.63 -7.81
N SER A 15 -0.24 -1.74 -8.03
CA SER A 15 0.21 -1.34 -9.36
C SER A 15 0.79 -2.50 -10.16
N ALA A 16 1.63 -3.34 -9.55
CA ALA A 16 2.21 -4.51 -10.20
C ALA A 16 1.12 -5.52 -10.62
N ILE A 17 0.20 -5.84 -9.72
CA ILE A 17 -0.90 -6.78 -10.03
C ILE A 17 -1.78 -6.22 -11.14
N ALA A 18 -2.15 -4.93 -11.07
CA ALA A 18 -2.95 -4.28 -12.10
C ALA A 18 -2.25 -4.30 -13.47
N CYS A 19 -0.95 -4.05 -13.51
CA CYS A 19 -0.14 -4.10 -14.73
C CYS A 19 -0.03 -5.52 -15.30
N ALA A 20 0.33 -6.49 -14.45
CA ALA A 20 0.51 -7.88 -14.84
C ALA A 20 -0.78 -8.51 -15.40
N LEU A 21 -1.95 -8.17 -14.83
CA LEU A 21 -3.23 -8.66 -15.33
C LEU A 21 -3.53 -8.20 -16.77
N SER A 22 -3.11 -6.99 -17.15
CA SER A 22 -3.22 -6.51 -18.53
C SER A 22 -2.24 -7.22 -19.48
N LEU A 23 -1.09 -7.68 -18.97
CA LEU A 23 0.02 -8.19 -19.77
C LEU A 23 0.05 -9.73 -19.93
N ASN A 24 -0.50 -10.48 -18.98
CA ASN A 24 -0.30 -11.94 -18.85
C ASN A 24 -0.69 -12.77 -20.09
N ASN A 25 -1.63 -12.27 -20.90
CA ASN A 25 -2.04 -12.97 -22.13
C ASN A 25 -1.09 -12.75 -23.31
N TYR A 26 -0.29 -11.67 -23.28
CA TYR A 26 0.53 -11.21 -24.40
C TYR A 26 2.04 -11.40 -24.16
N PHE A 27 2.47 -11.36 -22.90
CA PHE A 27 3.87 -11.38 -22.50
C PHE A 27 4.20 -12.58 -21.59
N ASP A 28 5.48 -12.89 -21.44
CA ASP A 28 5.98 -13.76 -20.37
C ASP A 28 6.32 -12.90 -19.15
N VAL A 29 5.37 -12.80 -18.20
CA VAL A 29 5.45 -11.85 -17.07
C VAL A 29 5.91 -12.56 -15.80
N CYS A 30 7.03 -12.11 -15.24
CA CYS A 30 7.54 -12.56 -13.94
C CYS A 30 7.55 -11.40 -12.94
N ILE A 31 6.92 -11.58 -11.78
CA ILE A 31 6.93 -10.59 -10.69
C ILE A 31 7.89 -11.06 -9.59
N TYR A 32 8.78 -10.19 -9.15
CA TYR A 32 9.68 -10.45 -8.02
C TYR A 32 9.34 -9.57 -6.83
N GLU A 33 9.04 -10.16 -5.67
CA GLU A 33 8.70 -9.46 -4.45
C GLU A 33 9.68 -9.81 -3.33
N LYS A 34 10.26 -8.80 -2.67
CA LYS A 34 11.21 -9.00 -1.56
C LYS A 34 10.57 -9.61 -0.31
N SER A 35 9.26 -9.44 -0.15
CA SER A 35 8.50 -9.88 1.01
C SER A 35 7.91 -11.28 0.80
N ARG A 36 7.31 -11.86 1.85
CA ARG A 36 6.71 -13.20 1.83
C ARG A 36 5.30 -13.26 1.18
N GLY A 37 4.83 -12.17 0.61
CA GLY A 37 3.47 -12.08 0.08
C GLY A 37 3.17 -10.76 -0.61
N VAL A 38 2.01 -10.71 -1.28
CA VAL A 38 1.54 -9.56 -2.05
C VAL A 38 0.95 -8.46 -1.16
N GLY A 39 0.75 -7.28 -1.76
CA GLY A 39 -0.01 -6.18 -1.17
C GLY A 39 0.82 -4.95 -0.85
N GLY A 40 2.10 -5.10 -0.52
CA GLY A 40 2.95 -3.99 -0.11
C GLY A 40 2.30 -3.16 0.99
N ARG A 41 1.97 -1.89 0.70
CA ARG A 41 1.27 -0.98 1.63
C ARG A 41 -0.19 -1.32 1.91
N LEU A 42 -0.75 -2.35 1.26
CA LEU A 42 -2.07 -2.93 1.61
C LEU A 42 -1.97 -4.04 2.67
N CYS A 43 -0.76 -4.34 3.14
CA CYS A 43 -0.50 -5.44 4.07
C CYS A 43 -1.35 -5.32 5.33
N ALA A 44 -1.91 -6.46 5.74
CA ALA A 44 -2.41 -6.65 7.10
C ALA A 44 -1.63 -7.79 7.74
N LYS A 45 -1.38 -7.67 9.05
CA LYS A 45 -0.57 -8.63 9.82
C LYS A 45 -1.41 -9.21 10.93
N THR A 46 -1.45 -10.54 10.99
CA THR A 46 -1.99 -11.25 12.16
C THR A 46 -0.92 -11.26 13.24
N LEU A 47 -1.26 -10.74 14.41
CA LEU A 47 -0.48 -10.76 15.63
C LEU A 47 -1.26 -11.55 16.69
N THR A 48 -0.67 -11.73 17.87
CA THR A 48 -1.28 -12.48 18.99
C THR A 48 -2.71 -12.02 19.29
N ASP A 49 -2.97 -10.72 19.20
CA ASP A 49 -4.26 -10.12 19.58
C ASP A 49 -5.27 -9.97 18.44
N GLY A 50 -4.92 -10.31 17.20
CA GLY A 50 -5.82 -10.20 16.06
C GLY A 50 -5.17 -9.76 14.76
N LEU A 51 -6.01 -9.39 13.79
CA LEU A 51 -5.59 -8.89 12.49
C LEU A 51 -5.48 -7.36 12.53
N PHE A 52 -4.36 -6.82 12.05
CA PHE A 52 -4.08 -5.38 12.03
C PHE A 52 -3.78 -4.91 10.61
N HIS A 53 -4.52 -3.90 10.15
CA HIS A 53 -4.29 -3.24 8.87
C HIS A 53 -3.35 -2.04 9.11
N PHE A 54 -2.03 -2.29 9.15
CA PHE A 54 -1.03 -1.26 9.46
C PHE A 54 -0.82 -0.25 8.32
N GLY A 55 -1.13 -0.61 7.08
CA GLY A 55 -0.99 0.27 5.92
C GLY A 55 -2.30 0.95 5.55
N ALA A 56 -2.68 0.91 4.28
CA ALA A 56 -3.99 1.37 3.85
C ALA A 56 -5.08 0.50 4.51
N GLN A 57 -6.00 1.13 5.23
CA GLN A 57 -7.08 0.41 5.90
C GLN A 57 -8.36 0.30 5.07
N PHE A 58 -8.55 1.27 4.17
CA PHE A 58 -9.62 1.35 3.19
C PHE A 58 -9.10 2.01 1.91
N CYS A 59 -9.92 2.06 0.88
CA CYS A 59 -9.67 2.87 -0.31
C CYS A 59 -10.97 3.49 -0.83
N SER A 60 -10.86 4.60 -1.55
CA SER A 60 -11.98 5.13 -2.35
C SER A 60 -11.82 4.78 -3.82
N ALA A 61 -12.94 4.69 -4.53
CA ALA A 61 -12.97 4.33 -5.94
C ALA A 61 -13.84 5.30 -6.76
N ARG A 62 -13.21 6.00 -7.70
CA ARG A 62 -13.88 6.96 -8.59
C ARG A 62 -14.00 6.46 -10.02
N SER A 63 -13.04 5.65 -10.46
CA SER A 63 -13.02 5.08 -11.81
C SER A 63 -13.85 3.79 -11.88
N SER A 64 -14.61 3.64 -12.96
CA SER A 64 -15.39 2.42 -13.22
C SER A 64 -14.52 1.17 -13.29
N ALA A 65 -13.30 1.28 -13.82
CA ALA A 65 -12.34 0.18 -13.87
C ALA A 65 -11.92 -0.29 -12.48
N PHE A 66 -11.63 0.64 -11.55
CA PHE A 66 -11.25 0.26 -10.18
C PHE A 66 -12.46 -0.24 -9.37
N GLN A 67 -13.65 0.35 -9.54
CA GLN A 67 -14.88 -0.18 -8.95
C GLN A 67 -15.16 -1.62 -9.40
N LYS A 68 -15.01 -1.91 -10.70
CA LYS A 68 -15.11 -3.27 -11.24
C LYS A 68 -14.08 -4.20 -10.61
N PHE A 69 -12.83 -3.75 -10.49
CA PHE A 69 -11.78 -4.53 -9.83
C PHE A 69 -12.14 -4.84 -8.37
N LEU A 70 -12.63 -3.88 -7.60
CA LEU A 70 -13.03 -4.07 -6.21
C LEU A 70 -14.18 -5.07 -6.08
N ASN A 71 -15.21 -4.94 -6.92
CA ASN A 71 -16.35 -5.88 -6.94
C ASN A 71 -15.91 -7.31 -7.28
N GLN A 72 -15.05 -7.48 -8.29
CA GLN A 72 -14.50 -8.79 -8.66
C GLN A 72 -13.62 -9.41 -7.57
N ASN A 73 -13.14 -8.61 -6.62
CA ASN A 73 -12.28 -9.03 -5.52
C ASN A 73 -13.00 -9.02 -4.17
N ASN A 74 -14.34 -9.02 -4.17
CA ASN A 74 -15.18 -9.10 -2.98
C ASN A 74 -14.87 -8.00 -1.95
N ALA A 75 -14.48 -6.82 -2.43
CA ALA A 75 -14.47 -5.64 -1.58
C ALA A 75 -15.89 -5.39 -1.07
N ILE A 76 -15.99 -4.90 0.16
CA ILE A 76 -17.25 -4.48 0.76
C ILE A 76 -17.17 -3.00 1.10
N ASN A 77 -18.32 -2.38 1.32
CA ASN A 77 -18.35 -1.02 1.83
C ASN A 77 -17.85 -0.99 3.28
N PHE A 78 -17.18 0.11 3.61
CA PHE A 78 -16.83 0.48 4.97
C PHE A 78 -18.08 0.45 5.85
N GLN A 79 -17.97 -0.15 7.03
CA GLN A 79 -19.07 -0.28 7.99
C GLN A 79 -18.92 0.74 9.12
N GLY A 80 -20.03 1.30 9.59
CA GLY A 80 -20.01 2.33 10.64
C GLY A 80 -19.66 3.71 10.08
N SER A 81 -19.16 4.59 10.93
CA SER A 81 -18.93 6.00 10.60
C SER A 81 -17.48 6.42 10.87
N THR A 82 -17.04 7.42 10.12
CA THR A 82 -15.78 8.14 10.39
C THR A 82 -16.09 9.55 10.88
N PHE A 83 -15.41 10.03 11.91
CA PHE A 83 -15.54 11.40 12.42
C PHE A 83 -14.23 12.16 12.25
N ASP A 84 -14.32 13.37 11.69
CA ASP A 84 -13.19 14.29 11.59
C ASP A 84 -13.19 15.21 12.80
N VAL A 85 -12.25 14.98 13.72
CA VAL A 85 -12.19 15.67 15.01
C VAL A 85 -11.92 17.16 14.83
N ASN A 86 -11.07 17.53 13.87
CA ASN A 86 -10.74 18.93 13.59
C ASN A 86 -11.94 19.72 13.07
N SER A 87 -12.75 19.14 12.19
CA SER A 87 -13.97 19.80 11.66
C SER A 87 -15.22 19.55 12.51
N ALA A 88 -15.13 18.72 13.55
CA ALA A 88 -16.23 18.25 14.37
C ALA A 88 -17.42 17.71 13.55
N SER A 89 -17.15 16.90 12.51
CA SER A 89 -18.19 16.41 11.60
C SER A 89 -17.99 14.96 11.15
N CYS A 90 -19.09 14.29 10.81
CA CYS A 90 -19.04 12.96 10.21
C CYS A 90 -18.60 13.04 8.74
N ILE A 91 -17.72 12.13 8.34
CA ILE A 91 -17.30 11.94 6.95
C ILE A 91 -18.20 10.90 6.30
N ALA A 92 -18.68 11.23 5.10
CA ALA A 92 -19.40 10.33 4.21
C ALA A 92 -18.48 9.17 3.77
N THR A 93 -18.90 7.92 3.98
CA THR A 93 -18.08 6.71 3.77
C THR A 93 -18.64 5.75 2.73
N GLU A 94 -19.63 6.20 1.95
CA GLU A 94 -20.35 5.37 0.96
C GLU A 94 -19.41 4.90 -0.16
N ASP A 95 -18.41 5.72 -0.50
CA ASP A 95 -17.38 5.41 -1.49
C ASP A 95 -16.14 4.74 -0.87
N TYR A 96 -16.16 4.39 0.42
CA TYR A 96 -15.03 3.73 1.08
C TYR A 96 -15.21 2.21 1.01
N PHE A 97 -14.19 1.56 0.47
CA PHE A 97 -14.13 0.12 0.27
C PHE A 97 -13.04 -0.50 1.12
N VAL A 98 -13.37 -1.66 1.68
CA VAL A 98 -12.50 -2.45 2.55
C VAL A 98 -12.54 -3.92 2.14
N ALA A 99 -11.61 -4.69 2.69
CA ALA A 99 -11.60 -6.15 2.53
C ALA A 99 -11.53 -6.82 3.90
N LYS A 100 -12.44 -7.77 4.15
CA LYS A 100 -12.65 -8.41 5.47
C LYS A 100 -11.41 -9.05 6.08
N ASN A 101 -10.49 -9.51 5.25
CA ASN A 101 -9.30 -10.28 5.64
C ASN A 101 -7.99 -9.51 5.35
N GLY A 102 -8.03 -8.17 5.42
CA GLY A 102 -6.91 -7.31 5.04
C GLY A 102 -7.07 -6.73 3.64
N MET A 103 -6.66 -5.47 3.43
CA MET A 103 -6.67 -4.86 2.09
C MET A 103 -5.85 -5.66 1.07
N HIS A 104 -4.74 -6.26 1.48
CA HIS A 104 -3.96 -7.17 0.64
C HIS A 104 -4.73 -8.42 0.17
N SER A 105 -5.83 -8.80 0.82
CA SER A 105 -6.68 -9.93 0.38
C SER A 105 -7.34 -9.67 -0.97
N LEU A 106 -7.50 -8.40 -1.38
CA LEU A 106 -7.93 -8.03 -2.73
C LEU A 106 -6.97 -8.55 -3.81
N LEU A 107 -5.71 -8.85 -3.46
CA LEU A 107 -4.68 -9.27 -4.39
C LEU A 107 -4.31 -10.75 -4.27
N LYS A 108 -4.63 -11.41 -3.14
CA LYS A 108 -4.13 -12.76 -2.82
C LYS A 108 -4.46 -13.81 -3.86
N LYS A 109 -5.66 -13.76 -4.46
CA LYS A 109 -6.09 -14.76 -5.45
C LYS A 109 -5.20 -14.78 -6.69
N TYR A 110 -4.54 -13.67 -7.00
CA TYR A 110 -3.67 -13.58 -8.17
C TYR A 110 -2.34 -14.32 -8.01
N ASN A 111 -1.97 -14.76 -6.80
CA ASN A 111 -0.85 -15.68 -6.59
C ASN A 111 -1.02 -17.02 -7.32
N GLN A 112 -2.27 -17.40 -7.64
CA GLN A 112 -2.57 -18.65 -8.36
C GLN A 112 -2.60 -18.46 -9.88
N VAL A 113 -2.55 -17.22 -10.36
CA VAL A 113 -2.77 -16.87 -11.78
C VAL A 113 -1.54 -16.18 -12.39
N LEU A 114 -0.79 -15.44 -11.59
CA LEU A 114 0.42 -14.73 -12.01
C LEU A 114 1.67 -15.46 -11.51
N ASN A 115 2.75 -15.38 -12.27
CA ASN A 115 4.06 -15.87 -11.84
C ASN A 115 4.69 -14.86 -10.88
N ILE A 116 4.60 -15.13 -9.58
CA ILE A 116 5.14 -14.26 -8.52
C ILE A 116 6.16 -15.04 -7.68
N ASP A 117 7.41 -14.57 -7.69
CA ASP A 117 8.51 -15.11 -6.91
C ASP A 117 8.77 -14.22 -5.68
N PHE A 118 8.60 -14.80 -4.49
CA PHE A 118 8.70 -14.10 -3.20
C PHE A 118 10.10 -14.22 -2.60
N ASN A 119 10.41 -13.40 -1.60
CA ASN A 119 11.72 -13.35 -0.93
C ASN A 119 12.88 -13.00 -1.89
N HIS A 120 12.59 -12.24 -2.95
CA HIS A 120 13.56 -11.82 -3.96
C HIS A 120 13.68 -10.29 -3.96
N LYS A 121 14.68 -9.78 -3.24
CA LYS A 121 14.99 -8.35 -3.21
C LYS A 121 15.93 -7.99 -4.35
N ALA A 122 15.43 -7.25 -5.33
CA ALA A 122 16.27 -6.64 -6.36
C ALA A 122 17.18 -5.58 -5.72
N ILE A 123 18.45 -5.56 -6.13
CA ILE A 123 19.47 -4.63 -5.62
C ILE A 123 20.11 -3.81 -6.73
N LYS A 124 19.97 -4.22 -7.99
CA LYS A 124 20.50 -3.50 -9.14
C LYS A 124 19.74 -3.85 -10.42
N VAL A 125 19.50 -2.85 -11.27
CA VAL A 125 19.00 -3.00 -12.65
C VAL A 125 20.03 -2.37 -13.59
N ASP A 126 20.61 -3.20 -14.45
CA ASP A 126 21.58 -2.83 -15.48
C ASP A 126 20.83 -2.80 -16.82
N ASP A 127 20.55 -1.60 -17.32
CA ASP A 127 19.74 -1.40 -18.54
C ASP A 127 20.51 -1.72 -19.82
N GLU A 128 21.84 -1.55 -19.80
CA GLU A 128 22.73 -1.88 -20.91
C GLU A 128 22.79 -3.39 -21.15
N LYS A 129 22.95 -4.17 -20.08
CA LYS A 129 23.01 -5.64 -20.16
C LYS A 129 21.64 -6.31 -20.11
N LYS A 130 20.57 -5.54 -19.86
CA LYS A 130 19.21 -6.05 -19.64
C LYS A 130 19.16 -7.13 -18.55
N LEU A 131 19.80 -6.85 -17.41
CA LEU A 131 19.88 -7.75 -16.27
C LEU A 131 19.38 -7.08 -14.99
N VAL A 132 18.62 -7.83 -14.19
CA VAL A 132 18.33 -7.49 -12.79
C VAL A 132 19.08 -8.43 -11.86
N TYR A 133 19.63 -7.87 -10.78
CA TYR A 133 20.41 -8.57 -9.76
C TYR A 133 19.65 -8.57 -8.45
N PHE A 134 19.66 -9.71 -7.76
CA PHE A 134 19.00 -9.91 -6.47
C PHE A 134 20.00 -10.11 -5.35
N GLU A 135 19.59 -9.75 -4.13
CA GLU A 135 20.39 -9.91 -2.89
C GLU A 135 20.83 -11.36 -2.65
N SER A 136 20.07 -12.34 -3.15
CA SER A 136 20.40 -13.77 -3.08
C SER A 136 21.56 -14.20 -4.01
N GLY A 137 22.05 -13.30 -4.88
CA GLY A 137 23.01 -13.61 -5.94
C GLY A 137 22.36 -14.07 -7.25
N LYS A 138 21.04 -14.30 -7.28
CA LYS A 138 20.27 -14.57 -8.51
C LYS A 138 20.38 -13.39 -9.48
N LYS A 139 20.38 -13.70 -10.78
CA LYS A 139 20.35 -12.72 -11.87
C LYS A 139 19.35 -13.18 -12.91
N GLU A 140 18.62 -12.25 -13.49
CA GLU A 140 17.60 -12.53 -14.49
C GLU A 140 17.70 -11.54 -15.65
N SER A 141 17.64 -12.05 -16.88
CA SER A 141 17.48 -11.22 -18.08
C SER A 141 16.02 -10.84 -18.31
N TYR A 142 15.82 -9.70 -18.97
CA TYR A 142 14.50 -9.19 -19.34
C TYR A 142 14.53 -8.54 -20.72
N ASP A 143 13.39 -8.51 -21.42
CA ASP A 143 13.20 -7.62 -22.57
C ASP A 143 12.70 -6.26 -22.10
N ILE A 144 11.77 -6.26 -21.14
CA ILE A 144 11.21 -5.07 -20.49
C ILE A 144 11.27 -5.24 -18.97
N ILE A 145 11.67 -4.18 -18.26
CA ILE A 145 11.62 -4.14 -16.78
C ILE A 145 10.69 -3.03 -16.28
N ILE A 146 9.91 -3.36 -15.27
CA ILE A 146 8.91 -2.46 -14.67
C ILE A 146 9.15 -2.40 -13.17
N SER A 147 9.48 -1.22 -12.65
CA SER A 147 9.51 -1.00 -11.20
C SER A 147 8.12 -0.65 -10.68
N SER A 148 7.59 -1.44 -9.74
CA SER A 148 6.41 -1.09 -8.95
C SER A 148 6.78 -0.66 -7.51
N LEU A 149 8.05 -0.36 -7.29
CA LEU A 149 8.57 0.04 -5.99
C LEU A 149 8.22 1.52 -5.68
N PRO A 150 8.18 1.93 -4.40
CA PRO A 150 8.28 3.35 -4.03
C PRO A 150 9.47 4.01 -4.75
N LEU A 151 9.29 5.24 -5.23
CA LEU A 151 10.29 5.95 -6.04
C LEU A 151 11.70 5.92 -5.42
N PRO A 152 11.92 6.21 -4.12
CA PRO A 152 13.26 6.17 -3.54
C PRO A 152 13.95 4.79 -3.65
N GLN A 153 13.18 3.70 -3.55
CA GLN A 153 13.70 2.34 -3.70
C GLN A 153 13.98 2.00 -5.15
N ALA A 154 13.19 2.52 -6.09
CA ALA A 154 13.45 2.37 -7.51
C ALA A 154 14.72 3.13 -7.92
N THR A 155 14.86 4.38 -7.49
CA THR A 155 16.03 5.23 -7.78
C THR A 155 17.32 4.62 -7.23
N GLU A 156 17.28 3.91 -6.10
CA GLU A 156 18.46 3.25 -5.51
C GLU A 156 19.00 2.11 -6.38
N ILE A 157 18.15 1.41 -7.13
CA ILE A 157 18.56 0.19 -7.85
C ILE A 157 18.73 0.39 -9.36
N PHE A 158 18.10 1.39 -9.96
CA PHE A 158 18.24 1.68 -11.40
C PHE A 158 19.52 2.49 -11.65
N GLU A 159 20.33 2.06 -12.62
CA GLU A 159 21.49 2.86 -13.08
C GLU A 159 21.06 4.14 -13.81
N SER A 160 19.96 4.06 -14.57
CA SER A 160 19.37 5.22 -15.23
C SER A 160 18.62 6.11 -14.24
N GLN A 161 18.76 7.42 -14.38
CA GLN A 161 18.04 8.39 -13.56
C GLN A 161 16.53 8.29 -13.81
N ILE A 162 15.76 8.16 -12.72
CA ILE A 162 14.30 8.23 -12.75
C ILE A 162 13.89 9.68 -12.48
N GLU A 163 13.60 10.43 -13.53
CA GLU A 163 13.14 11.82 -13.43
C GLU A 163 11.69 11.89 -12.94
N HIS A 164 11.49 12.26 -11.67
CA HIS A 164 10.15 12.39 -11.10
C HIS A 164 10.08 13.39 -9.93
N ASP A 165 8.90 14.01 -9.72
CA ASP A 165 8.66 15.07 -8.73
C ASP A 165 8.05 14.58 -7.40
N ALA A 166 8.04 13.26 -7.17
CA ALA A 166 7.34 12.68 -6.03
C ALA A 166 8.24 12.70 -4.80
N ILE A 167 7.71 13.25 -3.71
CA ILE A 167 8.36 13.26 -2.40
C ILE A 167 7.61 12.27 -1.51
N PHE A 168 8.35 11.46 -0.75
CA PHE A 168 7.77 10.49 0.17
C PHE A 168 7.90 10.94 1.61
N SER A 169 6.84 10.74 2.37
CA SER A 169 6.82 10.93 3.81
C SER A 169 6.63 9.60 4.55
N PRO A 170 7.22 9.46 5.74
CA PRO A 170 7.03 8.27 6.55
C PRO A 170 5.67 8.28 7.26
N CYS A 171 5.28 7.11 7.78
CA CYS A 171 4.15 6.96 8.70
C CYS A 171 4.49 5.88 9.72
N ILE A 172 4.34 6.20 11.00
CA ILE A 172 4.34 5.22 12.08
C ILE A 172 2.91 4.80 12.35
N SER A 173 2.66 3.49 12.40
CA SER A 173 1.36 2.92 12.70
C SER A 173 1.45 1.99 13.90
N ILE A 174 0.53 2.12 14.84
CA ILE A 174 0.45 1.26 16.04
C ILE A 174 -0.84 0.46 16.00
N GLY A 175 -0.72 -0.85 16.19
CA GLY A 175 -1.83 -1.76 16.41
C GLY A 175 -2.04 -1.97 17.90
N MET A 176 -3.28 -1.85 18.35
CA MET A 176 -3.67 -2.00 19.75
C MET A 176 -5.01 -2.73 19.90
N THR A 177 -5.27 -3.24 21.10
CA THR A 177 -6.61 -3.62 21.55
C THR A 177 -7.00 -2.73 22.72
N ILE A 178 -8.30 -2.45 22.85
CA ILE A 178 -8.84 -1.61 23.91
C ILE A 178 -9.82 -2.49 24.70
N ASN A 179 -9.47 -2.80 25.95
CA ASN A 179 -10.21 -3.73 26.80
C ASN A 179 -10.90 -2.99 27.95
N GLY A 180 -11.98 -3.57 28.48
CA GLY A 180 -12.81 -2.93 29.51
C GLY A 180 -14.11 -2.40 28.91
N SER A 181 -14.47 -1.16 29.28
CA SER A 181 -15.72 -0.52 28.88
C SER A 181 -15.46 0.80 28.14
N PRO A 182 -14.77 0.79 26.98
CA PRO A 182 -14.59 1.98 26.18
C PRO A 182 -15.93 2.46 25.61
N ILE A 183 -16.10 3.77 25.52
CA ILE A 183 -17.25 4.43 24.92
C ILE A 183 -16.73 5.26 23.74
N TYR A 184 -17.14 4.88 22.53
CA TYR A 184 -16.82 5.56 21.28
C TYR A 184 -18.04 5.55 20.36
N ASP A 185 -18.31 6.68 19.71
CA ASP A 185 -19.49 6.86 18.86
C ASP A 185 -19.24 6.46 17.39
N HIS A 186 -17.97 6.29 17.03
CA HIS A 186 -17.56 6.11 15.64
C HIS A 186 -16.54 4.97 15.49
N SER A 187 -16.54 4.35 14.31
CA SER A 187 -15.61 3.26 13.99
C SER A 187 -14.24 3.76 13.53
N ALA A 188 -14.13 5.04 13.18
CA ALA A 188 -12.86 5.68 12.88
C ALA A 188 -12.88 7.17 13.21
N TYR A 189 -11.70 7.72 13.48
CA TYR A 189 -11.44 9.11 13.79
C TYR A 189 -10.30 9.61 12.92
N LYS A 190 -10.47 10.80 12.34
CA LYS A 190 -9.49 11.46 11.48
C LYS A 190 -9.11 12.80 12.08
N ASN A 191 -7.87 13.23 11.83
CA ASN A 191 -7.34 14.53 12.25
C ASN A 191 -7.54 14.73 13.77
N ILE A 192 -7.13 13.74 14.56
CA ILE A 192 -7.37 13.70 16.01
C ILE A 192 -6.67 14.88 16.69
N ASN A 193 -5.42 15.11 16.31
CA ASN A 193 -4.61 16.26 16.68
C ASN A 193 -3.46 16.42 15.66
N GLU A 194 -2.50 17.31 15.92
CA GLU A 194 -1.33 17.51 15.04
C GLU A 194 -0.45 16.26 14.91
N ASP A 195 -0.42 15.42 15.94
CA ASP A 195 0.40 14.22 15.99
C ASP A 195 -0.24 13.02 15.31
N VAL A 196 -1.55 12.89 15.41
CA VAL A 196 -2.29 11.69 15.02
C VAL A 196 -3.31 12.02 13.93
N ALA A 197 -3.01 11.51 12.74
CA ALA A 197 -3.84 11.73 11.56
C ALA A 197 -5.07 10.80 11.53
N TRP A 198 -4.97 9.61 12.11
CA TRP A 198 -6.00 8.57 11.99
C TRP A 198 -6.02 7.57 13.14
N LEU A 199 -7.20 7.14 13.54
CA LEU A 199 -7.47 5.98 14.40
C LEU A 199 -8.64 5.20 13.84
N GLY A 200 -8.46 3.90 13.56
CA GLY A 200 -9.48 3.08 12.92
C GLY A 200 -9.71 1.74 13.63
N SER A 201 -10.99 1.40 13.87
CA SER A 201 -11.42 0.10 14.40
C SER A 201 -11.56 -0.94 13.29
N SER A 202 -11.14 -2.16 13.58
CA SER A 202 -11.38 -3.32 12.71
C SER A 202 -12.85 -3.61 12.41
N ARG A 203 -13.78 -3.10 13.21
CA ARG A 203 -15.22 -3.31 13.00
C ARG A 203 -15.70 -2.74 11.68
N PHE A 204 -15.04 -1.72 11.13
CA PHE A 204 -15.44 -1.17 9.82
C PHE A 204 -15.14 -2.09 8.64
N TYR A 205 -14.30 -3.12 8.80
CA TYR A 205 -14.06 -4.13 7.78
C TYR A 205 -14.46 -5.55 8.19
N ASN A 206 -14.51 -5.86 9.48
CA ASN A 206 -14.93 -7.16 9.97
C ASN A 206 -15.41 -7.11 11.43
N GLY A 207 -16.71 -6.85 11.64
CA GLY A 207 -17.32 -6.85 12.96
C GLY A 207 -17.45 -8.23 13.65
N SER A 208 -17.07 -9.33 12.99
CA SER A 208 -17.14 -10.68 13.57
C SER A 208 -15.86 -11.14 14.27
N ASN A 209 -14.75 -10.44 14.04
CA ASN A 209 -13.47 -10.71 14.68
C ASN A 209 -13.34 -9.97 16.02
N LYS A 210 -12.37 -10.39 16.85
CA LYS A 210 -11.92 -9.58 18.00
C LYS A 210 -11.55 -8.19 17.51
N GLU A 211 -12.10 -7.17 18.17
CA GLU A 211 -11.86 -5.78 17.79
C GLU A 211 -10.40 -5.39 18.04
N THR A 212 -9.73 -5.02 16.96
CA THR A 212 -8.43 -4.35 16.96
C THR A 212 -8.58 -2.90 16.51
N TRP A 213 -7.63 -2.07 16.92
CA TRP A 213 -7.52 -0.67 16.54
C TRP A 213 -6.15 -0.41 15.94
N VAL A 214 -6.08 0.49 14.96
CA VAL A 214 -4.81 0.98 14.42
C VAL A 214 -4.81 2.49 14.42
N LEU A 215 -3.78 3.06 15.03
CA LEU A 215 -3.47 4.47 15.02
C LEU A 215 -2.38 4.76 14.00
N GLN A 216 -2.49 5.85 13.25
CA GLN A 216 -1.46 6.33 12.33
C GLN A 216 -1.08 7.78 12.66
N PHE A 217 0.20 7.98 12.95
CA PHE A 217 0.75 9.31 13.18
C PHE A 217 0.81 10.13 11.89
N SER A 218 0.79 11.44 12.05
CA SER A 218 1.01 12.40 10.98
C SER A 218 2.40 12.22 10.35
N PRO A 219 2.61 12.66 9.10
CA PRO A 219 3.92 12.63 8.47
C PRO A 219 5.03 13.34 9.26
N ALA A 220 4.71 14.46 9.90
CA ALA A 220 5.66 15.25 10.68
C ALA A 220 6.11 14.49 11.92
N THR A 221 5.15 14.03 12.73
CA THR A 221 5.41 13.27 13.96
C THR A 221 6.09 11.93 13.67
N SER A 222 5.67 11.23 12.60
CA SER A 222 6.33 10.00 12.15
C SER A 222 7.78 10.23 11.74
N SER A 223 8.11 11.38 11.16
CA SER A 223 9.49 11.72 10.79
C SER A 223 10.33 12.00 12.04
N ALA A 224 9.79 12.74 13.00
CA ALA A 224 10.47 13.08 14.25
C ALA A 224 10.74 11.83 15.11
N MET A 225 9.79 10.89 15.18
CA MET A 225 9.84 9.73 16.07
C MET A 225 10.36 8.45 15.39
N MET A 226 10.90 8.54 14.18
CA MET A 226 11.24 7.36 13.36
C MET A 226 12.23 6.40 14.06
N ASN A 227 13.14 6.96 14.85
CA ASN A 227 14.17 6.23 15.58
C ASN A 227 13.90 6.15 17.09
N ASP A 228 12.73 6.61 17.54
CA ASP A 228 12.37 6.58 18.95
C ASP A 228 12.09 5.16 19.41
N LEU A 229 12.22 4.96 20.73
CA LEU A 229 11.85 3.72 21.40
C LEU A 229 10.35 3.46 21.26
N ASP A 230 9.99 2.18 21.11
CA ASP A 230 8.60 1.76 20.98
C ASP A 230 7.73 2.25 22.16
N SER A 231 8.27 2.29 23.38
CA SER A 231 7.56 2.78 24.57
C SER A 231 7.18 4.26 24.51
N SER A 232 8.05 5.11 23.94
CA SER A 232 7.75 6.54 23.74
C SER A 232 6.65 6.74 22.70
N ILE A 233 6.70 5.96 21.62
CA ILE A 233 5.69 5.96 20.56
C ILE A 233 4.32 5.50 21.11
N GLN A 234 4.32 4.45 21.92
CA GLN A 234 3.13 3.95 22.62
C GLN A 234 2.52 5.00 23.55
N ALA A 235 3.32 5.65 24.39
CA ALA A 235 2.83 6.68 25.30
C ALA A 235 2.16 7.87 24.57
N CYS A 236 2.75 8.31 23.46
CA CYS A 236 2.17 9.37 22.61
C CYS A 236 0.83 8.95 21.99
N ALA A 237 0.75 7.70 21.50
CA ALA A 237 -0.50 7.17 20.95
C ALA A 237 -1.60 7.04 22.00
N GLU A 238 -1.29 6.50 23.19
CA GLU A 238 -2.27 6.41 24.29
C GLU A 238 -2.84 7.78 24.66
N HIS A 239 -1.96 8.80 24.76
CA HIS A 239 -2.39 10.16 25.07
C HIS A 239 -3.41 10.67 24.03
N SER A 240 -3.16 10.42 22.74
CA SER A 240 -4.07 10.83 21.66
C SER A 240 -5.37 10.02 21.63
N VAL A 241 -5.34 8.73 21.94
CA VAL A 241 -6.55 7.89 22.02
C VAL A 241 -7.50 8.37 23.13
N ARG A 242 -6.94 8.78 24.28
CA ARG A 242 -7.72 9.31 25.41
C ARG A 242 -8.49 10.59 25.08
N ASN A 243 -8.15 11.28 23.99
CA ASN A 243 -8.89 12.46 23.53
C ASN A 243 -10.18 12.13 22.76
N VAL A 244 -10.32 10.90 22.27
CA VAL A 244 -11.44 10.50 21.39
C VAL A 244 -12.24 9.30 21.91
N ILE A 245 -11.64 8.46 22.75
CA ILE A 245 -12.32 7.31 23.37
C ILE A 245 -12.52 7.60 24.86
N ASN A 246 -13.77 7.57 25.29
CA ASN A 246 -14.19 7.80 26.66
C ASN A 246 -14.37 6.47 27.43
N GLY A 247 -14.70 6.56 28.72
CA GLY A 247 -14.98 5.40 29.58
C GLY A 247 -13.76 4.88 30.32
N THR A 248 -13.88 3.65 30.87
CA THR A 248 -12.82 3.01 31.66
C THR A 248 -12.28 1.82 30.88
N TYR A 249 -11.05 1.94 30.42
CA TYR A 249 -10.42 0.94 29.55
C TYR A 249 -8.90 0.93 29.72
N GLU A 250 -8.29 -0.15 29.25
CA GLU A 250 -6.84 -0.31 29.13
C GLU A 250 -6.46 -0.55 27.66
N ILE A 251 -5.35 0.06 27.25
CA ILE A 251 -4.80 -0.08 25.90
C ILE A 251 -3.66 -1.10 25.95
N ASN A 252 -3.82 -2.18 25.20
CA ASN A 252 -2.76 -3.17 25.01
C ASN A 252 -2.15 -2.99 23.62
N HIS A 253 -0.86 -2.68 23.56
CA HIS A 253 -0.12 -2.51 22.31
C HIS A 253 0.30 -3.87 21.73
N SER A 254 -0.11 -4.14 20.50
CA SER A 254 0.19 -5.40 19.82
C SER A 254 1.38 -5.30 18.87
N GLY A 255 1.64 -4.12 18.30
CA GLY A 255 2.83 -3.91 17.48
C GLY A 255 2.92 -2.53 16.83
N ILE A 256 4.13 -2.17 16.41
CA ILE A 256 4.44 -0.91 15.71
C ILE A 256 4.99 -1.25 14.32
N PHE A 257 4.53 -0.51 13.32
CA PHE A 257 5.05 -0.57 11.96
C PHE A 257 5.54 0.80 11.51
N ARG A 258 6.80 0.86 11.04
CA ARG A 258 7.46 2.08 10.58
C ARG A 258 7.54 2.07 9.05
N TRP A 259 6.59 2.74 8.40
CA TRP A 259 6.59 2.90 6.95
C TRP A 259 7.52 4.04 6.55
N ARG A 260 8.73 3.76 6.05
CA ARG A 260 9.67 4.80 5.58
C ARG A 260 9.16 5.57 4.36
N TYR A 261 8.42 4.89 3.50
CA TYR A 261 7.87 5.43 2.25
C TYR A 261 6.36 5.20 2.21
N ALA A 262 5.63 5.82 3.14
CA ALA A 262 4.21 5.58 3.34
C ALA A 262 3.34 6.28 2.30
N MET A 263 3.48 7.60 2.22
CA MET A 263 2.68 8.48 1.39
C MET A 263 3.58 9.30 0.47
N CYS A 264 3.23 9.36 -0.81
CA CYS A 264 3.86 10.25 -1.77
C CYS A 264 3.10 11.58 -1.88
N SER A 265 3.77 12.62 -2.37
CA SER A 265 3.10 13.82 -2.88
C SER A 265 2.25 13.50 -4.12
N ARG A 266 1.32 14.40 -4.45
CA ARG A 266 0.63 14.37 -5.74
C ARG A 266 1.61 14.78 -6.84
N SER A 267 1.74 13.97 -7.88
CA SER A 267 2.60 14.33 -9.02
C SER A 267 1.99 15.45 -9.86
N LYS A 268 2.84 16.35 -10.34
CA LYS A 268 2.53 17.43 -11.28
C LYS A 268 2.77 17.02 -12.73
N LEU A 269 3.42 15.89 -12.99
CA LEU A 269 3.80 15.45 -14.34
C LEU A 269 2.62 15.04 -15.22
N LYS A 270 1.43 14.83 -14.63
CA LYS A 270 0.18 14.43 -15.33
C LYS A 270 0.31 13.15 -16.18
N LYS A 271 1.34 12.34 -15.95
CA LYS A 271 1.52 11.01 -16.56
C LYS A 271 1.09 9.93 -15.57
N LYS A 272 0.49 8.85 -16.06
CA LYS A 272 0.03 7.73 -15.19
C LYS A 272 1.16 6.76 -14.84
N PHE A 273 2.25 6.77 -15.60
CA PHE A 273 3.46 5.98 -15.38
C PHE A 273 4.68 6.76 -15.87
N THR A 274 5.87 6.32 -15.47
CA THR A 274 7.15 6.94 -15.81
C THR A 274 7.93 6.03 -16.76
N CYS A 275 8.41 6.59 -17.87
CA CYS A 275 9.41 5.92 -18.72
C CYS A 275 10.80 6.25 -18.16
N VAL A 276 11.56 5.22 -17.79
CA VAL A 276 12.93 5.36 -17.28
C VAL A 276 13.92 5.26 -18.44
N SER A 277 13.71 4.32 -19.36
CA SER A 277 14.44 4.19 -20.61
C SER A 277 13.53 3.56 -21.68
N LYS A 278 14.10 3.15 -22.83
CA LYS A 278 13.32 2.53 -23.92
C LYS A 278 12.56 1.27 -23.49
N HIS A 279 13.15 0.44 -22.61
CA HIS A 279 12.52 -0.80 -22.12
C HIS A 279 12.47 -0.88 -20.59
N ALA A 280 12.57 0.26 -19.92
CA ALA A 280 12.48 0.36 -18.47
C ALA A 280 11.39 1.36 -18.10
N PHE A 281 10.47 0.94 -17.23
CA PHE A 281 9.34 1.74 -16.79
C PHE A 281 9.17 1.70 -15.28
N ALA A 282 8.42 2.65 -14.74
CA ALA A 282 8.07 2.69 -13.34
C ALA A 282 6.60 3.06 -13.15
N ILE A 283 5.93 2.31 -12.28
CA ILE A 283 4.51 2.43 -11.93
C ILE A 283 4.36 2.52 -10.42
N GLY A 284 3.25 3.09 -9.97
CA GLY A 284 2.96 3.26 -8.57
C GLY A 284 2.01 4.43 -8.32
N ASP A 285 1.47 4.48 -7.12
CA ASP A 285 0.64 5.60 -6.64
C ASP A 285 1.31 6.96 -6.87
N TRP A 286 2.63 7.02 -6.70
CA TRP A 286 3.45 8.23 -6.85
C TRP A 286 3.45 8.88 -8.23
N ASN A 287 3.03 8.18 -9.28
CA ASN A 287 2.81 8.81 -10.59
C ASN A 287 1.54 9.68 -10.60
N ILE A 288 0.64 9.53 -9.63
CA ILE A 288 -0.67 10.22 -9.63
C ILE A 288 -0.90 10.90 -8.28
N SER A 289 -1.07 10.14 -7.20
CA SER A 289 -1.36 10.62 -5.85
C SER A 289 -1.37 9.46 -4.85
N PRO A 290 -1.25 9.71 -3.53
CA PRO A 290 -1.13 8.66 -2.51
C PRO A 290 -2.45 7.93 -2.24
N ARG A 291 -2.95 7.17 -3.22
CA ARG A 291 -4.19 6.37 -3.13
C ARG A 291 -3.99 4.98 -3.71
N VAL A 292 -4.72 4.00 -3.18
CA VAL A 292 -4.77 2.63 -3.74
C VAL A 292 -5.24 2.64 -5.19
N GLU A 293 -6.29 3.40 -5.50
CA GLU A 293 -6.79 3.58 -6.87
C GLU A 293 -5.71 4.16 -7.80
N SER A 294 -4.88 5.08 -7.31
CA SER A 294 -3.79 5.65 -8.10
C SER A 294 -2.73 4.61 -8.47
N ALA A 295 -2.38 3.70 -7.56
CA ALA A 295 -1.51 2.58 -7.89
C ALA A 295 -2.15 1.66 -8.94
N PHE A 296 -3.44 1.33 -8.79
CA PHE A 296 -4.17 0.52 -9.77
C PHE A 296 -4.14 1.15 -11.17
N ILE A 297 -4.56 2.42 -11.28
CA ILE A 297 -4.59 3.17 -12.54
C ILE A 297 -3.20 3.28 -13.17
N SER A 298 -2.16 3.51 -12.35
CA SER A 298 -0.78 3.61 -12.84
C SER A 298 -0.33 2.30 -13.50
N GLY A 299 -0.59 1.16 -12.84
CA GLY A 299 -0.26 -0.16 -13.38
C GLY A 299 -1.05 -0.52 -14.63
N SER A 300 -2.38 -0.36 -14.60
CA SER A 300 -3.24 -0.65 -15.76
C SER A 300 -2.87 0.18 -16.98
N ALA A 301 -2.57 1.48 -16.80
CA ALA A 301 -2.22 2.37 -17.90
C ALA A 301 -0.92 1.95 -18.61
N LEU A 302 0.10 1.51 -17.87
CA LEU A 302 1.32 0.98 -18.50
C LEU A 302 1.03 -0.36 -19.20
N GLY A 303 0.24 -1.23 -18.57
CA GLY A 303 -0.15 -2.51 -19.16
C GLY A 303 -0.85 -2.35 -20.51
N GLU A 304 -1.83 -1.45 -20.57
CA GLU A 304 -2.55 -1.08 -21.81
C GLU A 304 -1.59 -0.52 -22.87
N TYR A 305 -0.72 0.43 -22.48
CA TYR A 305 0.27 1.03 -23.36
C TYR A 305 1.19 -0.02 -24.04
N LEU A 306 1.72 -0.97 -23.27
CA LEU A 306 2.62 -2.00 -23.81
C LEU A 306 1.88 -2.96 -24.77
N VAL A 307 0.64 -3.34 -24.44
CA VAL A 307 -0.18 -4.20 -25.32
C VAL A 307 -0.51 -3.50 -26.64
N GLU A 308 -0.89 -2.21 -26.59
CA GLU A 308 -1.23 -1.43 -27.79
C GLU A 308 -0.03 -1.24 -28.72
N ASN A 309 1.16 -1.01 -28.16
CA ASN A 309 2.36 -0.74 -28.93
C ASN A 309 3.11 -2.01 -29.37
N LYS A 310 2.70 -3.19 -28.89
CA LYS A 310 3.32 -4.50 -29.20
C LYS A 310 4.85 -4.47 -29.05
N LEU A 311 5.31 -3.76 -28.01
CA LEU A 311 6.73 -3.74 -27.64
C LEU A 311 7.22 -5.12 -27.22
#